data_AF-A0A0W0GFS5-F1
#
_entry.id   AF-A0A0W0GFS5-F1
#
_cell.length_a   1.000
_cell.length_b   1.000
_cell.length_c   1.000
_cell.angle_alpha   90.00
_cell.angle_beta   90.00
_cell.angle_gamma   90.00
#
_symmetry.space_group_name_H-M   'P 1'
#
loop_
_entity.id
_entity.type
_entity.pdbx_description
1 polymer ?
#
loop_
_entity_poly.entity_id
_entity_poly.type
_entity_poly.pdbx_seq_one_letter_code
_entity_poly.pdbx_strand_id
1 'polypeptide(L)'
;MFRAFIVLAAAISVASATKSVSLSVSAPESVADVSRFEVVTTIANTGDETLKLLNDPRSALTSWATNTFDVSNADGVAPEFTGVIVRYIPEVAAKSEDENAFTVLAPGASVDVTHEVGNYYNFTRAGTGAFTFTPNNLFQHVNDDGTLTVIEANTSPALTKLTGQLSSSSFLSPSSLGGSNPDMRRNSALGKRASYRSNCSSSRQTTNNQALTASATLARNSVSHLQSNPSGSSLQTTWYGTFASSRYSVTLKSFQTLQTAPSGWTYDCSCTETQTYAYVYPSSYGVVYLCGLYWNVPTTGSGSRAE
;
A
#
# COMPACT_ATOMS: atom_id res chain seq x y z
N MET A 1 6.44 67.74 -38.10
CA MET A 1 5.81 67.02 -36.97
C MET A 1 5.82 65.53 -37.29
N PHE A 2 6.77 64.77 -36.76
CA PHE A 2 6.77 63.30 -36.87
C PHE A 2 6.19 62.73 -35.58
N ARG A 3 5.06 62.03 -35.67
CA ARG A 3 4.45 61.31 -34.54
C ARG A 3 5.02 59.90 -34.50
N ALA A 4 5.73 59.56 -33.43
CA ALA A 4 6.16 58.19 -33.15
C ALA A 4 5.00 57.43 -32.48
N PHE A 5 4.63 56.29 -33.06
CA PHE A 5 3.73 55.31 -32.45
C PHE A 5 4.57 54.35 -31.59
N ILE A 6 4.30 54.33 -30.28
CA ILE A 6 4.83 53.31 -29.37
C ILE A 6 3.84 52.14 -29.38
N VAL A 7 4.28 50.98 -29.86
CA VAL A 7 3.54 49.72 -29.75
C VAL A 7 3.97 49.05 -28.45
N LEU A 8 3.06 48.94 -27.50
CA LEU A 8 3.27 48.24 -26.24
C LEU A 8 2.94 46.76 -26.45
N ALA A 9 3.98 45.92 -26.56
CA ALA A 9 3.82 44.47 -26.61
C ALA A 9 3.57 43.94 -25.19
N ALA A 10 2.35 43.52 -24.89
CA ALA A 10 2.04 42.79 -23.66
C ALA A 10 2.57 41.35 -23.79
N ALA A 11 3.62 41.01 -23.04
CA ALA A 11 4.08 39.64 -22.89
C ALA A 11 3.09 38.89 -22.00
N ILE A 12 2.29 38.00 -22.59
CA ILE A 12 1.46 37.04 -21.86
C ILE A 12 2.41 35.94 -21.40
N SER A 13 2.87 36.02 -20.15
CA SER A 13 3.53 34.88 -19.50
C SER A 13 2.50 33.78 -19.32
N VAL A 14 2.63 32.71 -20.10
CA VAL A 14 1.88 31.48 -19.90
C VAL A 14 2.40 30.87 -18.60
N ALA A 15 1.72 31.11 -17.49
CA ALA A 15 2.00 30.40 -16.24
C ALA A 15 1.72 28.92 -16.54
N SER A 16 2.77 28.09 -16.51
CA SER A 16 2.58 26.64 -16.56
C SER A 16 1.88 26.26 -15.27
N ALA A 17 0.69 25.71 -15.38
CA ALA A 17 -0.01 25.14 -14.25
C ALA A 17 0.85 24.03 -13.62
N THR A 18 0.88 24.00 -12.30
CA THR A 18 1.79 23.24 -11.47
C THR A 18 1.03 22.35 -10.50
N LYS A 19 1.22 21.04 -10.64
CA LYS A 19 0.81 20.06 -9.63
C LYS A 19 1.94 19.92 -8.62
N SER A 20 1.70 20.32 -7.37
CA SER A 20 2.73 20.30 -6.32
C SER A 20 2.14 19.96 -4.97
N VAL A 21 2.83 19.12 -4.21
CA VAL A 21 2.41 18.66 -2.89
C VAL A 21 3.55 18.90 -1.90
N SER A 22 3.21 19.40 -0.71
CA SER A 22 4.06 19.32 0.47
C SER A 22 3.51 18.27 1.43
N LEU A 23 4.42 17.55 2.08
CA LEU A 23 4.10 16.49 3.04
C LEU A 23 4.93 16.69 4.31
N SER A 24 4.29 17.11 5.39
CA SER A 24 4.95 17.25 6.70
C SER A 24 4.48 16.19 7.68
N VAL A 25 5.40 15.76 8.55
CA VAL A 25 5.13 14.83 9.63
C VAL A 25 5.18 15.58 10.95
N SER A 26 4.24 15.30 11.85
CA SER A 26 4.20 15.76 13.23
C SER A 26 4.20 14.56 14.17
N ALA A 27 5.08 14.59 15.17
CA ALA A 27 5.20 13.54 16.17
C ALA A 27 5.44 14.18 17.56
N PRO A 28 5.06 13.52 18.67
CA PRO A 28 5.45 13.97 20.00
C PRO A 28 6.97 14.04 20.14
N GLU A 29 7.50 15.04 20.84
CA GLU A 29 8.95 15.19 21.05
C GLU A 29 9.56 13.95 21.75
N SER A 30 8.80 13.34 22.66
CA SER A 30 9.20 12.13 23.38
C SER A 30 8.00 11.22 23.65
N VAL A 31 8.24 9.91 23.59
CA VAL A 31 7.26 8.85 23.83
C VAL A 31 7.85 7.84 24.80
N ALA A 32 7.21 7.69 25.96
CA ALA A 32 7.60 6.72 26.98
C ALA A 32 6.92 5.36 26.80
N ASP A 33 5.78 5.31 26.12
CA ASP A 33 5.07 4.08 25.81
C ASP A 33 4.51 4.17 24.38
N VAL A 34 4.98 3.28 23.50
CA VAL A 34 4.55 3.27 22.10
C VAL A 34 3.13 2.72 21.91
N SER A 35 2.47 2.17 22.92
CA SER A 35 1.13 1.57 22.77
C SER A 35 0.04 2.51 22.25
N ARG A 36 0.26 3.83 22.37
CA ARG A 36 -0.59 4.91 21.84
C ARG A 36 0.19 5.92 21.02
N PHE A 37 1.34 5.51 20.49
CA PHE A 37 2.17 6.41 19.73
C PHE A 37 1.58 6.61 18.34
N GLU A 38 1.16 7.85 18.10
CA GLU A 38 0.62 8.32 16.84
C GLU A 38 1.55 9.35 16.20
N VAL A 39 1.52 9.37 14.88
CA VAL A 39 2.16 10.37 14.03
C VAL A 39 1.09 10.95 13.11
N VAL A 40 1.15 12.25 12.83
CA VAL A 40 0.21 12.89 11.90
C VAL A 40 0.97 13.34 10.66
N THR A 41 0.46 12.99 9.49
CA THR A 41 0.93 13.54 8.21
C THR A 41 -0.04 14.62 7.74
N THR A 42 0.49 15.79 7.39
CA THR A 42 -0.26 16.87 6.73
C THR A 42 0.15 16.90 5.26
N ILE A 43 -0.81 16.63 4.39
CA ILE A 43 -0.65 16.65 2.93
C ILE A 43 -1.32 17.91 2.41
N ALA A 44 -0.55 18.82 1.82
CA ALA A 44 -1.08 20.08 1.30
C ALA A 44 -0.78 20.25 -0.19
N ASN A 45 -1.77 20.74 -0.92
CA ASN A 45 -1.59 21.14 -2.30
C ASN A 45 -0.94 22.53 -2.36
N THR A 46 0.34 22.57 -2.75
CA THR A 46 1.13 23.79 -2.91
C THR A 46 1.17 24.29 -4.35
N GLY A 47 0.47 23.61 -5.25
CA GLY A 47 0.28 24.01 -6.64
C GLY A 47 -0.88 24.98 -6.83
N ASP A 48 -1.22 25.22 -8.09
CA ASP A 48 -2.30 26.10 -8.54
C ASP A 48 -3.45 25.35 -9.23
N GLU A 49 -3.34 24.02 -9.36
CA GLU A 49 -4.42 23.15 -9.84
C GLU A 49 -5.06 22.36 -8.69
N THR A 50 -6.35 22.07 -8.78
CA THR A 50 -6.99 21.09 -7.88
C THR A 50 -6.42 19.70 -8.15
N LEU A 51 -6.02 19.01 -7.08
CA LEU A 51 -5.49 17.65 -7.16
C LEU A 51 -6.56 16.64 -6.77
N LYS A 52 -6.75 15.60 -7.59
CA LYS A 52 -7.50 14.39 -7.23
C LYS A 52 -6.50 13.26 -6.96
N LEU A 53 -6.19 13.00 -5.70
CA LEU A 53 -5.20 12.02 -5.27
C LEU A 53 -5.88 10.70 -4.89
N LEU A 54 -5.33 9.56 -5.33
CA LEU A 54 -5.79 8.25 -4.87
C LEU A 54 -5.47 8.07 -3.39
N ASN A 55 -6.43 7.51 -2.65
CA ASN A 55 -6.21 7.00 -1.28
C ASN A 55 -5.47 5.65 -1.35
N ASP A 56 -4.29 5.66 -1.97
CA ASP A 56 -3.44 4.49 -2.16
C ASP A 56 -2.84 4.08 -0.80
N PRO A 57 -3.00 2.82 -0.37
CA PRO A 57 -2.44 2.30 0.87
C PRO A 57 -0.92 2.42 1.00
N ARG A 58 -0.19 2.75 -0.07
CA ARG A 58 1.27 2.94 -0.07
C ARG A 58 1.69 4.41 0.12
N SER A 59 0.75 5.34 0.01
CA SER A 59 0.97 6.79 0.17
C SER A 59 0.69 7.25 1.59
N ALA A 60 1.11 8.48 1.94
CA ALA A 60 0.83 9.06 3.25
C ALA A 60 -0.65 9.44 3.48
N LEU A 61 -1.52 9.34 2.46
CA LEU A 61 -2.97 9.54 2.60
C LEU A 61 -3.68 8.35 3.25
N THR A 62 -3.00 7.21 3.39
CA THR A 62 -3.61 5.99 3.91
C THR A 62 -3.84 6.08 5.42
N SER A 63 -5.00 5.59 5.88
CA SER A 63 -5.19 5.24 7.28
C SER A 63 -4.71 3.82 7.59
N TRP A 64 -4.45 2.98 6.58
CA TRP A 64 -4.02 1.61 6.79
C TRP A 64 -2.67 1.56 7.51
N ALA A 65 -2.49 0.54 8.37
CA ALA A 65 -1.22 0.23 9.01
C ALA A 65 -0.21 -0.40 8.03
N THR A 66 0.06 0.28 6.93
CA THR A 66 1.08 -0.07 5.92
C THR A 66 2.40 0.60 6.25
N ASN A 67 3.47 0.21 5.53
CA ASN A 67 4.80 0.77 5.75
C ASN A 67 4.93 2.16 5.12
N THR A 68 4.25 3.14 5.72
CA THR A 68 4.12 4.53 5.24
C THR A 68 5.36 5.37 5.53
N PHE A 69 6.19 4.96 6.49
CA PHE A 69 7.38 5.69 6.90
C PHE A 69 8.63 4.83 6.77
N ASP A 70 9.71 5.43 6.25
CA ASP A 70 11.07 4.98 6.53
C ASP A 70 11.48 5.52 7.90
N VAL A 71 11.65 4.61 8.86
CA VAL A 71 11.92 4.93 10.26
C VAL A 71 13.32 4.44 10.61
N SER A 72 14.18 5.32 11.09
CA SER A 72 15.52 4.96 11.51
C SER A 72 16.06 5.88 12.59
N ASN A 73 16.99 5.37 13.41
CA ASN A 73 17.81 6.18 14.30
C ASN A 73 19.04 6.74 13.54
N ALA A 74 19.87 7.52 14.24
CA ALA A 74 21.08 8.11 13.66
C ALA A 74 22.11 7.08 13.14
N ASP A 75 22.08 5.84 13.66
CA ASP A 75 22.94 4.74 13.25
C ASP A 75 22.35 3.92 12.08
N GLY A 76 21.19 4.32 11.55
CA GLY A 76 20.48 3.61 10.48
C GLY A 76 19.74 2.35 10.94
N VAL A 77 19.57 2.14 12.25
CA VAL A 77 18.81 1.02 12.79
C VAL A 77 17.31 1.34 12.72
N ALA A 78 16.57 0.51 11.98
CA ALA A 78 15.13 0.62 11.82
C ALA A 78 14.36 -0.30 12.80
N PRO A 79 13.16 0.10 13.26
CA PRO A 79 12.24 -0.83 13.92
C PRO A 79 11.76 -1.92 12.96
N GLU A 80 11.26 -3.01 13.52
CA GLU A 80 10.59 -4.05 12.74
C GLU A 80 9.17 -3.59 12.39
N PHE A 81 8.86 -3.51 11.09
CA PHE A 81 7.49 -3.27 10.64
C PHE A 81 6.64 -4.54 10.81
N THR A 82 5.54 -4.43 11.55
CA THR A 82 4.60 -5.52 11.87
C THR A 82 3.19 -5.27 11.37
N GLY A 83 3.00 -4.25 10.53
CA GLY A 83 1.72 -3.89 9.93
C GLY A 83 1.28 -4.83 8.81
N VAL A 84 0.36 -4.36 7.99
CA VAL A 84 -0.22 -5.13 6.89
C VAL A 84 0.40 -4.79 5.55
N ILE A 85 0.38 -5.75 4.63
CA ILE A 85 0.61 -5.52 3.22
C ILE A 85 -0.75 -5.58 2.53
N VAL A 86 -1.09 -4.50 1.82
CA VAL A 86 -2.37 -4.35 1.12
C VAL A 86 -2.13 -4.50 -0.39
N ARG A 87 -2.89 -5.39 -1.03
CA ARG A 87 -2.98 -5.45 -2.48
C ARG A 87 -4.02 -4.42 -2.93
N TYR A 88 -3.55 -3.46 -3.71
CA TYR A 88 -4.32 -2.35 -4.26
C TYR A 88 -4.01 -2.21 -5.75
N ILE A 89 -5.02 -1.92 -6.57
CA ILE A 89 -4.88 -1.80 -8.03
C ILE A 89 -5.27 -0.37 -8.42
N PRO A 90 -4.29 0.54 -8.56
CA PRO A 90 -4.58 1.95 -8.78
C PRO A 90 -5.41 2.23 -10.03
N GLU A 91 -5.20 1.48 -11.11
CA GLU A 91 -5.92 1.66 -12.38
C GLU A 91 -7.41 1.31 -12.27
N VAL A 92 -7.76 0.43 -11.32
CA VAL A 92 -9.15 0.12 -11.00
C VAL A 92 -9.73 1.21 -10.11
N ALA A 93 -9.00 1.62 -9.06
CA ALA A 93 -9.46 2.67 -8.15
C ALA A 93 -9.63 4.03 -8.86
N ALA A 94 -8.76 4.36 -9.82
CA ALA A 94 -8.85 5.57 -10.64
C ALA A 94 -10.17 5.68 -11.43
N LYS A 95 -10.77 4.55 -11.76
CA LYS A 95 -12.05 4.44 -12.50
C LYS A 95 -13.25 4.27 -11.58
N SER A 96 -13.03 4.28 -10.27
CA SER A 96 -14.10 4.10 -9.29
C SER A 96 -14.98 5.35 -9.24
N GLU A 97 -16.28 5.12 -9.09
CA GLU A 97 -17.27 6.16 -8.75
C GLU A 97 -17.37 6.39 -7.23
N ASP A 98 -16.64 5.60 -6.43
CA ASP A 98 -16.58 5.74 -4.98
C ASP A 98 -15.72 6.96 -4.60
N GLU A 99 -16.34 8.00 -4.06
CA GLU A 99 -15.65 9.22 -3.63
C GLU A 99 -14.59 8.93 -2.57
N ASN A 100 -14.75 7.87 -1.77
CA ASN A 100 -13.76 7.47 -0.75
C ASN A 100 -12.48 6.89 -1.35
N ALA A 101 -12.45 6.61 -2.66
CA ALA A 101 -11.22 6.21 -3.36
C ALA A 101 -10.23 7.38 -3.51
N PHE A 102 -10.68 8.61 -3.30
CA PHE A 102 -9.92 9.82 -3.60
C PHE A 102 -9.89 10.80 -2.42
N THR A 103 -8.82 11.58 -2.38
CA THR A 103 -8.74 12.85 -1.65
C THR A 103 -8.62 13.97 -2.67
N VAL A 104 -9.54 14.94 -2.61
CA VAL A 104 -9.53 16.11 -3.50
C VAL A 104 -9.03 17.33 -2.74
N LEU A 105 -7.94 17.93 -3.21
CA LEU A 105 -7.31 19.11 -2.61
C LEU A 105 -7.32 20.28 -3.60
N ALA A 106 -8.13 21.31 -3.33
CA ALA A 106 -8.01 22.59 -4.02
C ALA A 106 -6.64 23.24 -3.75
N PRO A 107 -6.19 24.22 -4.56
CA PRO A 107 -4.98 24.98 -4.27
C PRO A 107 -4.98 25.55 -2.85
N GLY A 108 -3.91 25.28 -2.09
CA GLY A 108 -3.76 25.70 -0.70
C GLY A 108 -4.56 24.87 0.32
N ALA A 109 -5.37 23.90 -0.11
CA ALA A 109 -6.05 22.98 0.81
C ALA A 109 -5.10 21.89 1.33
N SER A 110 -5.40 21.38 2.53
CA SER A 110 -4.63 20.32 3.16
C SER A 110 -5.55 19.29 3.85
N VAL A 111 -5.01 18.10 4.08
CA VAL A 111 -5.62 17.04 4.88
C VAL A 111 -4.63 16.50 5.89
N ASP A 112 -5.11 16.18 7.08
CA ASP A 112 -4.35 15.50 8.12
C ASP A 112 -4.77 14.04 8.19
N VAL A 113 -3.78 13.14 8.30
CA VAL A 113 -4.01 11.71 8.48
C VAL A 113 -3.22 11.25 9.70
N THR A 114 -3.91 10.62 10.65
CA THR A 114 -3.32 10.05 11.87
C THR A 114 -2.91 8.61 11.64
N HIS A 115 -1.69 8.28 12.06
CA HIS A 115 -1.04 6.99 11.90
C HIS A 115 -0.70 6.41 13.27
N GLU A 116 -1.30 5.28 13.65
CA GLU A 116 -1.07 4.59 14.93
C GLU A 116 0.26 3.81 14.94
N VAL A 117 1.37 4.46 14.59
CA VAL A 117 2.67 3.83 14.28
C VAL A 117 3.18 2.89 15.37
N GLY A 118 2.88 3.16 16.63
CA GLY A 118 3.31 2.30 17.73
C GLY A 118 2.65 0.91 17.75
N ASN A 119 1.55 0.71 17.03
CA ASN A 119 0.88 -0.58 16.89
C ASN A 119 1.40 -1.43 15.73
N TYR A 120 2.23 -0.87 14.84
CA TYR A 120 2.78 -1.60 13.68
C TYR A 120 4.27 -1.34 13.38
N TYR A 121 4.96 -0.61 14.24
CA TYR A 121 6.42 -0.58 14.30
C TYR A 121 6.89 -1.05 15.68
N ASN A 122 7.67 -2.12 15.70
CA ASN A 122 8.25 -2.69 16.90
C ASN A 122 9.70 -2.23 17.07
N PHE A 123 9.92 -1.36 18.06
CA PHE A 123 11.21 -0.74 18.35
C PHE A 123 12.08 -1.57 19.29
N THR A 124 11.60 -2.73 19.78
CA THR A 124 12.30 -3.53 20.81
C THR A 124 13.73 -3.88 20.41
N ARG A 125 13.95 -4.24 19.13
CA ARG A 125 15.29 -4.57 18.61
C ARG A 125 16.14 -3.33 18.32
N ALA A 126 15.51 -2.21 17.98
CA ALA A 126 16.19 -0.95 17.70
C ALA A 126 16.59 -0.19 18.98
N GLY A 127 15.90 -0.44 20.09
CA GLY A 127 16.18 0.16 21.39
C GLY A 127 15.54 1.54 21.58
N THR A 128 15.85 2.15 22.72
CA THR A 128 15.49 3.55 23.02
C THR A 128 16.40 4.50 22.25
N GLY A 129 15.94 5.72 22.00
CA GLY A 129 16.71 6.71 21.24
C GLY A 129 15.85 7.65 20.42
N ALA A 130 16.51 8.52 19.65
CA ALA A 130 15.85 9.39 18.70
C ALA A 130 15.64 8.65 17.37
N PHE A 131 14.42 8.69 16.85
CA PHE A 131 14.03 8.11 15.57
C PHE A 131 13.45 9.20 14.66
N THR A 132 13.84 9.16 13.39
CA THR A 132 13.30 10.02 12.34
C THR A 132 12.24 9.25 11.56
N PHE A 133 11.09 9.88 11.33
CA PHE A 133 9.97 9.37 10.56
C PHE A 133 9.92 10.11 9.22
N THR A 134 10.48 9.49 8.18
CA THR A 134 10.47 10.02 6.82
C THR A 134 9.30 9.38 6.07
N PRO A 135 8.31 10.14 5.60
CA PRO A 135 7.13 9.55 4.98
C PRO A 135 7.39 9.19 3.51
N ASN A 136 6.72 8.15 3.01
CA ASN A 136 6.66 7.86 1.57
C ASN A 136 6.04 9.06 0.85
N ASN A 137 6.76 9.61 -0.12
CA ASN A 137 6.44 10.91 -0.73
C ASN A 137 5.75 10.81 -2.10
N LEU A 138 5.38 9.61 -2.54
CA LEU A 138 4.73 9.41 -3.83
C LEU A 138 3.22 9.39 -3.69
N PHE A 139 2.55 10.23 -4.47
CA PHE A 139 1.10 10.27 -4.59
C PHE A 139 0.70 10.03 -6.04
N GLN A 140 -0.45 9.38 -6.24
CA GLN A 140 -1.00 9.17 -7.57
C GLN A 140 -2.15 10.13 -7.82
N HIS A 141 -1.94 11.05 -8.76
CA HIS A 141 -2.94 11.99 -9.24
C HIS A 141 -3.75 11.39 -10.39
N VAL A 142 -5.08 11.49 -10.31
CA VAL A 142 -5.99 11.13 -11.40
C VAL A 142 -6.24 12.35 -12.26
N ASN A 143 -5.76 12.32 -13.50
CA ASN A 143 -6.01 13.38 -14.47
C ASN A 143 -7.46 13.34 -14.98
N ASP A 144 -7.90 14.43 -15.61
CA ASP A 144 -9.25 14.55 -16.17
C ASP A 144 -9.58 13.49 -17.24
N ASP A 145 -8.57 12.97 -17.92
CA ASP A 145 -8.68 11.88 -18.89
C ASP A 145 -8.69 10.48 -18.26
N GLY A 146 -8.62 10.39 -16.92
CA GLY A 146 -8.58 9.16 -16.16
C GLY A 146 -7.19 8.50 -16.10
N THR A 147 -6.16 9.10 -16.68
CA THR A 147 -4.78 8.61 -16.54
C THR A 147 -4.18 8.96 -15.18
N LEU A 148 -3.15 8.22 -14.78
CA LEU A 148 -2.46 8.42 -13.52
C LEU A 148 -1.13 9.14 -13.74
N THR A 149 -0.84 10.13 -12.91
CA THR A 149 0.46 10.81 -12.85
C THR A 149 1.00 10.74 -11.42
N VAL A 150 2.27 10.39 -11.28
CA VAL A 150 2.93 10.37 -9.97
C VAL A 150 3.38 11.78 -9.62
N ILE A 151 3.03 12.24 -8.43
CA ILE A 151 3.55 13.46 -7.82
C ILE A 151 4.48 13.06 -6.69
N GLU A 152 5.71 13.56 -6.75
CA GLU A 152 6.67 13.47 -5.66
C GLU A 152 6.54 14.71 -4.77
N ALA A 153 6.19 14.49 -3.50
CA ALA A 153 5.98 15.57 -2.54
C ALA A 153 7.28 16.06 -1.91
N ASN A 154 7.33 17.36 -1.61
CA ASN A 154 8.38 17.94 -0.77
C ASN A 154 8.15 17.54 0.69
N THR A 155 9.08 16.78 1.27
CA THR A 155 8.89 16.19 2.61
C THR A 155 9.53 16.98 3.73
N SER A 156 8.85 17.07 4.87
CA SER A 156 9.41 17.47 6.16
C SER A 156 9.23 16.34 7.18
N PRO A 157 10.27 15.51 7.43
CA PRO A 157 10.24 14.43 8.42
C PRO A 157 10.06 14.94 9.86
N ALA A 158 9.66 14.05 10.77
CA ALA A 158 9.60 14.33 12.20
C ALA A 158 10.64 13.51 12.97
N LEU A 159 11.15 14.07 14.07
CA LEU A 159 12.03 13.38 15.01
C LEU A 159 11.31 13.21 16.34
N THR A 160 11.38 12.00 16.91
CA THR A 160 10.83 11.69 18.24
C THR A 160 11.82 10.90 19.06
N LYS A 161 11.79 11.06 20.39
CA LYS A 161 12.62 10.29 21.32
C LYS A 161 11.82 9.19 22.02
N LEU A 162 12.21 7.93 21.84
CA LEU A 162 11.63 6.79 22.55
C LEU A 162 12.44 6.48 23.82
N THR A 163 11.77 6.34 24.97
CA THR A 163 12.44 6.22 26.28
C THR A 163 12.03 5.02 27.13
N GLY A 164 10.84 4.44 26.92
CA GLY A 164 10.30 3.38 27.78
C GLY A 164 9.85 2.13 27.01
N GLN A 165 8.55 1.82 27.03
CA GLN A 165 7.98 0.66 26.35
C GLN A 165 8.09 0.81 24.82
N LEU A 166 8.73 -0.18 24.17
CA LEU A 166 9.15 -0.15 22.75
C LEU A 166 8.32 -1.05 21.83
N SER A 167 7.29 -1.71 22.35
CA SER A 167 6.32 -2.47 21.54
C SER A 167 4.93 -2.40 22.14
N SER A 168 3.93 -2.42 21.25
CA SER A 168 2.52 -2.50 21.62
C SER A 168 2.05 -3.95 21.56
N SER A 169 1.18 -4.32 22.50
CA SER A 169 0.38 -5.56 22.43
C SER A 169 -1.06 -5.27 21.97
N SER A 170 -1.39 -4.01 21.68
CA SER A 170 -2.70 -3.61 21.18
C SER A 170 -2.92 -4.18 19.77
N PHE A 171 -4.14 -4.58 19.50
CA PHE A 171 -4.56 -4.88 18.14
C PHE A 171 -4.65 -3.59 17.32
N LEU A 172 -4.44 -3.69 16.00
CA LEU A 172 -4.71 -2.59 15.09
C LEU A 172 -6.17 -2.20 15.17
N SER A 173 -6.45 -0.89 15.15
CA SER A 173 -7.81 -0.39 15.09
C SER A 173 -8.48 -0.80 13.77
N PRO A 174 -9.82 -0.92 13.72
CA PRO A 174 -10.52 -1.18 12.46
C PRO A 174 -10.23 -0.12 11.39
N SER A 175 -10.08 1.15 11.78
CA SER A 175 -9.68 2.25 10.87
C SER A 175 -8.33 2.02 10.22
N SER A 176 -7.40 1.37 10.93
CA SER A 176 -6.08 0.97 10.41
C SER A 176 -6.12 -0.26 9.49
N LEU A 177 -7.30 -0.83 9.26
CA LEU A 177 -7.55 -2.04 8.47
C LEU A 177 -8.75 -1.92 7.52
N GLY A 178 -9.10 -0.69 7.14
CA GLY A 178 -10.23 -0.46 6.25
C GLY A 178 -11.57 -0.91 6.85
N GLY A 179 -11.84 -0.51 8.09
CA GLY A 179 -13.05 -0.86 8.82
C GLY A 179 -13.18 -2.33 9.23
N SER A 180 -12.18 -3.17 8.93
CA SER A 180 -12.19 -4.60 9.27
C SER A 180 -11.94 -4.79 10.77
N ASN A 181 -12.75 -5.60 11.46
CA ASN A 181 -12.43 -6.12 12.79
C ASN A 181 -11.95 -7.57 12.63
N PRO A 182 -10.66 -7.81 12.32
CA PRO A 182 -10.19 -9.16 12.12
C PRO A 182 -10.28 -9.90 13.45
N ASP A 183 -11.10 -10.95 13.50
CA ASP A 183 -11.06 -11.90 14.62
C ASP A 183 -9.72 -12.67 14.48
N MET A 184 -8.67 -12.12 15.11
CA MET A 184 -7.28 -12.61 15.08
C MET A 184 -7.11 -13.95 15.83
N ARG A 185 -8.17 -14.73 16.01
CA ARG A 185 -8.09 -16.08 16.59
C ARG A 185 -7.14 -16.93 15.74
N ARG A 186 -6.02 -17.32 16.36
CA ARG A 186 -5.00 -18.20 15.78
C ARG A 186 -5.54 -19.62 15.68
N ASN A 187 -6.37 -19.89 14.68
CA ASN A 187 -6.60 -21.25 14.19
C ASN A 187 -5.79 -21.45 12.91
N SER A 188 -4.47 -21.60 13.08
CA SER A 188 -3.55 -21.94 11.99
C SER A 188 -3.33 -23.45 11.99
N ALA A 189 -4.33 -24.21 11.52
CA ALA A 189 -4.10 -25.59 11.11
C ALA A 189 -3.98 -25.59 9.59
N LEU A 190 -2.78 -25.89 9.06
CA LEU A 190 -2.59 -26.13 7.63
C LEU A 190 -3.35 -27.41 7.26
N GLY A 191 -4.51 -27.25 6.64
CA GLY A 191 -5.32 -28.35 6.12
C GLY A 191 -4.97 -28.67 4.67
N LYS A 192 -5.43 -29.82 4.17
CA LYS A 192 -5.43 -30.11 2.72
C LYS A 192 -6.44 -29.25 1.94
N ARG A 193 -7.22 -28.42 2.64
CA ARG A 193 -8.31 -27.58 2.10
C ARG A 193 -8.26 -26.21 2.76
N ALA A 194 -8.70 -25.22 1.99
CA ALA A 194 -8.75 -23.84 2.45
C ALA A 194 -9.70 -23.76 3.64
N SER A 195 -9.26 -23.06 4.68
CA SER A 195 -10.09 -22.74 5.82
C SER A 195 -10.72 -21.37 5.61
N TYR A 196 -11.94 -21.18 6.09
CA TYR A 196 -12.67 -19.93 5.93
C TYR A 196 -13.18 -19.42 7.28
N ARG A 197 -13.14 -18.11 7.47
CA ARG A 197 -13.64 -17.41 8.67
C ARG A 197 -14.32 -16.11 8.28
N SER A 198 -15.18 -15.60 9.16
CA SER A 198 -15.81 -14.27 9.09
C SER A 198 -16.47 -13.94 7.74
N ASN A 199 -17.79 -14.06 7.64
CA ASN A 199 -18.58 -13.65 6.46
C ASN A 199 -18.19 -14.32 5.12
N CYS A 200 -17.49 -15.45 5.15
CA CYS A 200 -17.27 -16.28 3.96
C CYS A 200 -18.45 -17.25 3.73
N SER A 201 -19.51 -16.76 3.10
CA SER A 201 -20.66 -17.59 2.69
C SER A 201 -20.25 -18.77 1.80
N SER A 202 -21.11 -19.78 1.65
CA SER A 202 -20.87 -20.91 0.74
C SER A 202 -20.58 -20.46 -0.70
N SER A 203 -21.24 -19.41 -1.19
CA SER A 203 -20.98 -18.82 -2.52
C SER A 203 -19.60 -18.18 -2.61
N ARG A 204 -19.16 -17.45 -1.57
CA ARG A 204 -17.81 -16.88 -1.47
C ARG A 204 -16.74 -17.97 -1.38
N GLN A 205 -16.98 -19.05 -0.66
CA GLN A 205 -16.08 -20.20 -0.59
C GLN A 205 -15.94 -20.90 -1.95
N THR A 206 -17.04 -21.17 -2.64
CA THR A 206 -17.02 -21.75 -3.99
C THR A 206 -16.25 -20.86 -4.96
N THR A 207 -16.51 -19.55 -4.91
CA THR A 207 -15.80 -18.54 -5.69
C THR A 207 -14.30 -18.56 -5.44
N ASN A 208 -13.87 -18.52 -4.17
CA ASN A 208 -12.45 -18.55 -3.84
C ASN A 208 -11.80 -19.87 -4.24
N ASN A 209 -12.48 -21.02 -4.07
CA ASN A 209 -11.97 -22.32 -4.50
C ASN A 209 -11.72 -22.39 -6.04
N GLN A 210 -12.57 -21.75 -6.85
CA GLN A 210 -12.34 -21.61 -8.29
C GLN A 210 -11.08 -20.78 -8.57
N ALA A 211 -10.91 -19.67 -7.85
CA ALA A 211 -9.71 -18.83 -7.94
C ALA A 211 -8.44 -19.59 -7.54
N LEU A 212 -8.47 -20.40 -6.47
CA LEU A 212 -7.34 -21.22 -6.04
C LEU A 212 -6.95 -22.27 -7.11
N THR A 213 -7.93 -22.86 -7.78
CA THR A 213 -7.68 -23.82 -8.87
C THR A 213 -7.03 -23.15 -10.08
N ALA A 214 -7.52 -21.95 -10.44
CA ALA A 214 -6.94 -21.14 -11.50
C ALA A 214 -5.52 -20.65 -11.13
N SER A 215 -5.33 -20.17 -9.90
CA SER A 215 -4.05 -19.71 -9.35
C SER A 215 -2.98 -20.81 -9.40
N ALA A 216 -3.33 -22.03 -8.98
CA ALA A 216 -2.42 -23.18 -9.08
C ALA A 216 -2.03 -23.51 -10.53
N THR A 217 -2.91 -23.23 -11.48
CA THR A 217 -2.62 -23.40 -12.92
C THR A 217 -1.68 -22.32 -13.43
N LEU A 218 -1.90 -21.06 -13.07
CA LEU A 218 -0.99 -19.96 -13.39
C LEU A 218 0.40 -20.20 -12.79
N ALA A 219 0.48 -20.64 -11.53
CA ALA A 219 1.74 -20.98 -10.88
C ALA A 219 2.49 -22.12 -11.59
N ARG A 220 1.79 -23.18 -12.01
CA ARG A 220 2.35 -24.28 -12.82
C ARG A 220 2.95 -23.77 -14.14
N ASN A 221 2.22 -22.90 -14.84
CA ASN A 221 2.70 -22.30 -16.09
C ASN A 221 3.94 -21.43 -15.86
N SER A 222 3.96 -20.64 -14.79
CA SER A 222 5.14 -19.83 -14.41
C SER A 222 6.35 -20.71 -14.10
N VAL A 223 6.19 -21.81 -13.36
CA VAL A 223 7.27 -22.78 -13.10
C VAL A 223 7.81 -23.37 -14.42
N SER A 224 6.92 -23.82 -15.30
CA SER A 224 7.30 -24.39 -16.60
C SER A 224 8.07 -23.39 -17.46
N HIS A 225 7.62 -22.13 -17.51
CA HIS A 225 8.30 -21.06 -18.23
C HIS A 225 9.70 -20.80 -17.65
N LEU A 226 9.82 -20.64 -16.33
CA LEU A 226 11.09 -20.38 -15.67
C LEU A 226 12.09 -21.53 -15.90
N GLN A 227 11.66 -22.77 -15.73
CA GLN A 227 12.52 -23.94 -15.95
C GLN A 227 12.98 -24.09 -17.41
N SER A 228 12.17 -23.65 -18.37
CA SER A 228 12.53 -23.63 -19.79
C SER A 228 13.46 -22.47 -20.16
N ASN A 229 13.60 -21.47 -19.28
CA ASN A 229 14.36 -20.24 -19.50
C ASN A 229 15.32 -19.95 -18.32
N PRO A 230 16.29 -20.84 -18.02
CA PRO A 230 17.15 -20.74 -16.83
C PRO A 230 18.13 -19.55 -16.88
N SER A 231 18.30 -18.91 -18.04
CA SER A 231 19.16 -17.74 -18.24
C SER A 231 18.36 -16.44 -18.45
N GLY A 232 17.08 -16.44 -18.10
CA GLY A 232 16.18 -15.30 -18.29
C GLY A 232 15.38 -15.37 -19.59
N SER A 233 14.39 -14.48 -19.71
CA SER A 233 13.52 -14.34 -20.88
C SER A 233 12.97 -12.92 -20.94
N SER A 234 12.48 -12.48 -22.09
CA SER A 234 11.79 -11.19 -22.21
C SER A 234 10.66 -11.04 -21.20
N LEU A 235 9.82 -12.08 -21.05
CA LEU A 235 8.74 -12.13 -20.07
C LEU A 235 9.26 -11.96 -18.62
N GLN A 236 10.33 -12.66 -18.25
CA GLN A 236 10.94 -12.51 -16.92
C GLN A 236 11.47 -11.08 -16.72
N THR A 237 12.12 -10.50 -17.73
CA THR A 237 12.67 -9.14 -17.63
C THR A 237 11.60 -8.06 -17.56
N THR A 238 10.44 -8.28 -18.18
CA THR A 238 9.28 -7.38 -18.09
C THR A 238 8.80 -7.25 -16.64
N TRP A 239 8.75 -8.35 -15.88
CA TRP A 239 8.15 -8.36 -14.54
C TRP A 239 9.15 -8.22 -13.40
N TYR A 240 10.38 -8.71 -13.58
CA TYR A 240 11.37 -8.83 -12.51
C TYR A 240 12.68 -8.08 -12.80
N GLY A 241 12.70 -7.29 -13.88
CA GLY A 241 13.87 -6.53 -14.33
C GLY A 241 15.00 -7.43 -14.85
N THR A 242 16.19 -6.85 -14.97
CA THR A 242 17.41 -7.53 -15.47
C THR A 242 17.56 -8.91 -14.84
N PHE A 243 18.00 -9.90 -15.62
CA PHE A 243 18.21 -11.24 -15.09
C PHE A 243 19.29 -11.26 -13.99
N ALA A 244 19.05 -12.04 -12.95
CA ALA A 244 20.05 -12.47 -11.98
C ALA A 244 19.71 -13.87 -11.48
N SER A 245 20.72 -14.73 -11.36
CA SER A 245 20.54 -16.13 -10.93
C SER A 245 19.90 -16.24 -9.53
N SER A 246 20.22 -15.32 -8.62
CA SER A 246 19.62 -15.23 -7.28
C SER A 246 18.13 -14.89 -7.34
N ARG A 247 17.74 -13.87 -8.12
CA ARG A 247 16.33 -13.51 -8.35
C ARG A 247 15.54 -14.62 -9.02
N TYR A 248 16.13 -15.25 -10.04
CA TYR A 248 15.54 -16.41 -10.71
C TYR A 248 15.24 -17.54 -9.73
N SER A 249 16.22 -17.91 -8.90
CA SER A 249 16.09 -19.01 -7.94
C SER A 249 14.98 -18.75 -6.90
N VAL A 250 14.90 -17.51 -6.39
CA VAL A 250 13.83 -17.10 -5.47
C VAL A 250 12.47 -17.14 -6.17
N THR A 251 12.37 -16.59 -7.38
CA THR A 251 11.11 -16.55 -8.15
C THR A 251 10.59 -17.95 -8.46
N LEU A 252 11.47 -18.86 -8.91
CA LEU A 252 11.12 -20.25 -9.18
C LEU A 252 10.61 -20.94 -7.91
N LYS A 253 11.32 -20.79 -6.79
CA LYS A 253 10.92 -21.37 -5.50
C LYS A 253 9.57 -20.83 -5.05
N SER A 254 9.32 -19.52 -5.19
CA SER A 254 8.05 -18.90 -4.85
C SER A 254 6.89 -19.49 -5.65
N PHE A 255 7.01 -19.58 -6.98
CA PHE A 255 5.95 -20.20 -7.78
C PHE A 255 5.78 -21.69 -7.49
N GLN A 256 6.85 -22.42 -7.20
CA GLN A 256 6.75 -23.81 -6.79
C GLN A 256 5.89 -23.98 -5.53
N THR A 257 6.05 -23.10 -4.54
CA THR A 257 5.23 -23.05 -3.32
C THR A 257 3.78 -22.66 -3.64
N LEU A 258 3.56 -21.67 -4.51
CA LEU A 258 2.22 -21.17 -4.85
C LEU A 258 1.34 -22.20 -5.57
N GLN A 259 1.92 -23.26 -6.17
CA GLN A 259 1.14 -24.34 -6.79
C GLN A 259 0.20 -25.06 -5.81
N THR A 260 0.56 -25.12 -4.52
CA THR A 260 -0.15 -25.96 -3.55
C THR A 260 -0.48 -25.23 -2.25
N ALA A 261 0.41 -24.35 -1.75
CA ALA A 261 0.26 -23.72 -0.44
C ALA A 261 -1.07 -22.95 -0.26
N PRO A 262 -1.56 -22.16 -1.23
CA PRO A 262 -2.82 -21.41 -1.07
C PRO A 262 -4.03 -22.29 -0.73
N SER A 263 -4.05 -23.53 -1.23
CA SER A 263 -5.14 -24.47 -0.94
C SER A 263 -5.20 -24.92 0.53
N GLY A 264 -4.17 -24.65 1.33
CA GLY A 264 -4.13 -24.94 2.77
C GLY A 264 -4.16 -23.70 3.66
N TRP A 265 -4.33 -22.51 3.07
CA TRP A 265 -4.40 -21.24 3.80
C TRP A 265 -5.78 -20.98 4.38
N THR A 266 -5.83 -20.00 5.27
CA THR A 266 -7.06 -19.49 5.87
C THR A 266 -7.45 -18.16 5.22
N TYR A 267 -8.67 -18.09 4.71
CA TYR A 267 -9.26 -16.91 4.09
C TYR A 267 -10.31 -16.30 5.02
N ASP A 268 -10.20 -15.00 5.25
CA ASP A 268 -11.15 -14.21 6.02
C ASP A 268 -11.88 -13.24 5.09
N CYS A 269 -13.21 -13.13 5.21
CA CYS A 269 -14.03 -12.29 4.35
C CYS A 269 -14.68 -11.12 5.11
N SER A 270 -14.11 -10.71 6.25
CA SER A 270 -14.59 -9.58 7.06
C SER A 270 -14.29 -8.21 6.46
N CYS A 271 -13.30 -8.11 5.57
CA CYS A 271 -12.94 -6.84 4.96
C CYS A 271 -14.03 -6.33 4.02
N THR A 272 -14.43 -5.08 4.20
CA THR A 272 -15.53 -4.45 3.46
C THR A 272 -15.09 -3.36 2.50
N GLU A 273 -13.80 -3.00 2.49
CA GLU A 273 -13.26 -1.99 1.59
C GLU A 273 -13.45 -2.34 0.12
N THR A 274 -14.24 -1.52 -0.56
CA THR A 274 -14.69 -1.73 -1.95
C THR A 274 -13.53 -1.61 -2.95
N GLN A 275 -12.56 -0.75 -2.67
CA GLN A 275 -11.39 -0.48 -3.53
C GLN A 275 -10.16 -1.31 -3.17
N THR A 276 -10.21 -2.03 -2.05
CA THR A 276 -9.09 -2.87 -1.62
C THR A 276 -9.30 -4.28 -2.13
N TYR A 277 -8.23 -4.89 -2.62
CA TYR A 277 -8.27 -6.25 -3.15
C TYR A 277 -8.22 -7.27 -2.02
N ALA A 278 -7.14 -7.23 -1.25
CA ALA A 278 -6.90 -8.10 -0.11
C ALA A 278 -5.80 -7.49 0.74
N TYR A 279 -5.63 -7.97 1.96
CA TYR A 279 -4.44 -7.69 2.75
C TYR A 279 -3.97 -8.92 3.52
N VAL A 280 -2.70 -8.87 3.96
CA VAL A 280 -2.06 -9.91 4.76
C VAL A 280 -1.24 -9.28 5.87
N TYR A 281 -1.06 -10.02 6.97
CA TYR A 281 0.00 -9.74 7.93
C TYR A 281 1.22 -10.60 7.57
N PRO A 282 2.39 -10.01 7.27
CA PRO A 282 3.60 -10.79 6.97
C PRO A 282 3.97 -11.77 8.09
N SER A 283 3.69 -11.40 9.34
CA SER A 283 3.92 -12.22 10.54
C SER A 283 2.97 -13.42 10.67
N SER A 284 1.86 -13.45 9.92
CA SER A 284 0.84 -14.50 9.96
C SER A 284 0.73 -15.22 8.61
N TYR A 285 1.75 -16.01 8.30
CA TYR A 285 1.80 -16.77 7.04
C TYR A 285 0.54 -17.64 6.84
N GLY A 286 0.01 -17.62 5.63
CA GLY A 286 -1.15 -18.41 5.23
C GLY A 286 -2.48 -17.87 5.72
N VAL A 287 -2.55 -16.59 6.10
CA VAL A 287 -3.81 -15.89 6.41
C VAL A 287 -4.01 -14.75 5.41
N VAL A 288 -5.13 -14.77 4.70
CA VAL A 288 -5.48 -13.74 3.70
C VAL A 288 -6.84 -13.15 4.02
N TYR A 289 -6.92 -11.82 4.06
CA TYR A 289 -8.15 -11.08 4.25
C TYR A 289 -8.63 -10.57 2.89
N LEU A 290 -9.74 -11.11 2.40
CA LEU A 290 -10.31 -10.80 1.09
C LEU A 290 -11.28 -9.62 1.23
N CYS A 291 -11.03 -8.54 0.49
CA CYS A 291 -11.78 -7.29 0.56
C CYS A 291 -12.79 -7.18 -0.59
N GLY A 292 -13.48 -6.04 -0.70
CA GLY A 292 -14.56 -5.82 -1.65
C GLY A 292 -14.16 -6.01 -3.10
N LEU A 293 -13.00 -5.48 -3.52
CA LEU A 293 -12.57 -5.54 -4.93
C LEU A 293 -12.36 -6.98 -5.39
N TYR A 294 -11.82 -7.87 -4.55
CA TYR A 294 -11.60 -9.28 -4.87
C TYR A 294 -12.88 -9.97 -5.37
N TRP A 295 -14.04 -9.64 -4.79
CA TRP A 295 -15.31 -10.27 -5.18
C TRP A 295 -15.87 -9.75 -6.51
N ASN A 296 -15.39 -8.60 -6.97
CA ASN A 296 -15.93 -7.88 -8.13
C ASN A 296 -15.05 -7.98 -9.39
N VAL A 297 -13.94 -8.73 -9.33
CA VAL A 297 -13.04 -8.96 -10.47
C VAL A 297 -13.22 -10.36 -11.08
N PRO A 298 -12.85 -10.58 -12.36
CA PRO A 298 -12.93 -11.90 -12.97
C PRO A 298 -12.06 -12.95 -12.24
N THR A 299 -12.31 -14.23 -12.53
CA THR A 299 -11.52 -15.32 -11.93
C THR A 299 -10.09 -15.38 -12.47
N THR A 300 -9.91 -15.07 -13.76
CA THR A 300 -8.61 -15.06 -14.46
C THR A 300 -8.45 -13.78 -15.30
N GLY A 301 -7.21 -13.50 -15.72
CA GLY A 301 -6.85 -12.26 -16.42
C GLY A 301 -6.12 -11.27 -15.51
N SER A 302 -5.75 -10.12 -16.06
CA SER A 302 -5.04 -9.08 -15.30
C SER A 302 -5.92 -8.54 -14.17
N GLY A 303 -5.40 -8.51 -12.94
CA GLY A 303 -6.13 -8.04 -11.76
C GLY A 303 -7.22 -9.01 -11.29
N SER A 304 -7.11 -10.29 -11.66
CA SER A 304 -8.13 -11.32 -11.38
C SER A 304 -7.90 -12.06 -10.07
N ARG A 305 -8.96 -12.71 -9.54
CA ARG A 305 -8.94 -13.47 -8.27
C ARG A 305 -7.83 -14.51 -8.17
N ALA A 306 -7.38 -15.05 -9.30
CA ALA A 306 -6.32 -16.06 -9.34
C ALA A 306 -4.90 -15.51 -9.16
N GLU A 307 -4.68 -14.21 -9.45
CA GLU A 307 -3.41 -13.50 -9.27
C GLU A 307 -3.22 -12.99 -7.84
#